data_AF-A0A0E0PPS7-F1
#
_entry.id   AF-A0A0E0PPS7-F1
#
_cell.length_a   1.000
_cell.length_b   1.000
_cell.length_c   1.000
_cell.angle_alpha   90.00
_cell.angle_beta   90.00
_cell.angle_gamma   90.00
#
_symmetry.space_group_name_H-M   'P 1'
#
loop_
_entity.id
_entity.type
_entity.pdbx_description
1 polymer ?
#
loop_
_entity_poly.entity_id
_entity_poly.type
_entity_poly.pdbx_seq_one_letter_code
_entity_poly.pdbx_strand_id
1 'polypeptide(L)'
;MKEGGDAAVRTGQQSNIVSMNAKAKLATQAGGSATVNLQAIVPYSKGSASASIQVTSGKACVSVSAQEPAKKTKIGGPPPPKKAKTPGSILIQPPWESDKL
;
A
#
# COMPACT_ATOMS: atom_id res chain seq x y z
N MET A 1 -12.93 3.18 44.76
CA MET A 1 -12.68 1.85 44.21
C MET A 1 -13.92 1.40 43.45
N LYS A 2 -13.83 1.29 42.12
CA LYS A 2 -14.23 0.10 41.34
C LYS A 2 -14.06 0.46 39.85
N GLU A 3 -12.97 -0.03 39.26
CA GLU A 3 -12.83 -0.19 37.81
C GLU A 3 -14.00 -1.03 37.28
N GLY A 4 -14.56 -0.60 36.15
CA GLY A 4 -15.46 -1.40 35.32
C GLY A 4 -15.00 -1.26 33.89
N GLY A 5 -14.03 -2.10 33.50
CA GLY A 5 -13.56 -2.20 32.13
C GLY A 5 -14.62 -2.87 31.25
N ASP A 6 -15.17 -2.11 30.32
CA ASP A 6 -15.99 -2.66 29.25
C ASP A 6 -15.05 -3.21 28.17
N ALA A 7 -14.73 -4.49 28.32
CA ALA A 7 -14.03 -5.27 27.32
C ALA A 7 -14.95 -5.43 26.10
N ALA A 8 -14.87 -4.46 25.19
CA ALA A 8 -15.47 -4.57 23.87
C ALA A 8 -14.95 -5.85 23.21
N VAL A 9 -15.82 -6.85 23.14
CA VAL A 9 -15.63 -8.11 22.42
C VAL A 9 -15.30 -7.75 20.98
N ARG A 10 -14.00 -7.78 20.66
CA ARG A 10 -13.50 -7.75 19.28
C ARG A 10 -13.81 -9.12 18.69
N THR A 11 -15.03 -9.30 18.22
CA THR A 11 -15.38 -10.40 17.31
C THR A 11 -14.39 -10.36 16.16
N GLY A 12 -13.55 -11.39 16.08
CA GLY A 12 -12.52 -11.53 15.08
C GLY A 12 -13.10 -11.68 13.68
N GLN A 13 -13.47 -10.56 13.06
CA GLN A 13 -13.29 -10.45 11.62
C GLN A 13 -11.81 -10.14 11.43
N GLN A 14 -11.04 -11.09 10.89
CA GLN A 14 -9.81 -10.75 10.17
C GLN A 14 -10.23 -9.82 9.04
N SER A 15 -10.32 -8.52 9.32
CA SER A 15 -10.38 -7.51 8.31
C SER A 15 -9.04 -7.63 7.58
N ASN A 16 -9.10 -8.06 6.32
CA ASN A 16 -7.97 -7.89 5.43
C ASN A 16 -7.62 -6.40 5.49
N ILE A 17 -6.52 -6.06 6.12
CA ILE A 17 -6.03 -4.70 6.24
C ILE A 17 -4.99 -4.54 5.14
N VAL A 18 -5.14 -3.50 4.33
CA VAL A 18 -4.11 -3.09 3.38
C VAL A 18 -3.41 -1.88 3.97
N SER A 19 -2.08 -1.99 4.14
CA SER A 19 -1.25 -0.94 4.71
C SER A 19 -0.04 -0.68 3.84
N MET A 20 0.41 0.57 3.83
CA MET A 20 1.64 1.01 3.18
C MET A 20 2.49 1.80 4.17
N ASN A 21 3.80 1.59 4.16
CA ASN A 21 4.76 2.36 4.95
C ASN A 21 5.92 2.83 4.07
N ALA A 22 6.30 4.10 4.23
CA ALA A 22 7.50 4.67 3.67
C ALA A 22 8.36 5.24 4.80
N LYS A 23 9.66 4.94 4.79
CA LYS A 23 10.60 5.41 5.81
C LYS A 23 11.88 5.93 5.16
N ALA A 24 12.39 7.04 5.68
CA ALA A 24 13.68 7.57 5.31
C ALA A 24 14.49 7.95 6.55
N LYS A 25 15.81 7.81 6.44
CA LYS A 25 16.79 8.35 7.36
C LYS A 25 17.75 9.20 6.56
N LEU A 26 18.09 10.37 7.07
CA LEU A 26 19.05 11.26 6.43
C LEU A 26 19.97 11.86 7.50
N ALA A 27 21.19 12.16 7.07
CA ALA A 27 22.16 12.90 7.86
C ALA A 27 22.81 13.93 6.94
N THR A 28 22.87 15.17 7.39
CA THR A 28 23.54 16.26 6.69
C THR A 28 24.64 16.85 7.58
N GLN A 29 25.75 17.21 6.95
CA GLN A 29 26.86 17.91 7.60
C GLN A 29 26.50 19.40 7.78
N ALA A 30 27.28 20.11 8.61
CA ALA A 30 27.14 21.56 8.72
C ALA A 30 27.34 22.23 7.34
N GLY A 31 26.41 23.13 6.97
CA GLY A 31 26.38 23.75 5.65
C GLY A 31 25.77 22.89 4.53
N GLY A 32 25.34 21.66 4.84
CA GLY A 32 24.59 20.81 3.91
C GLY A 32 23.10 21.14 3.83
N SER A 33 22.37 20.48 2.95
CA SER A 33 20.91 20.47 2.97
C SER A 33 20.42 19.23 2.25
N ALA A 34 19.32 18.65 2.72
CA ALA A 34 18.65 17.55 2.05
C ALA A 34 17.14 17.71 2.16
N THR A 35 16.45 17.37 1.09
CA THR A 35 14.98 17.34 1.05
C THR A 35 14.53 15.90 0.87
N VAL A 36 13.51 15.50 1.62
CA VAL A 36 12.91 14.17 1.53
C VAL A 36 11.42 14.32 1.35
N ASN A 37 10.90 13.68 0.30
CA ASN A 37 9.49 13.54 0.01
C ASN A 37 9.12 12.05 0.17
N LEU A 38 8.23 11.75 1.11
CA LEU A 38 7.71 10.40 1.34
C LEU A 38 6.24 10.34 1.02
N GLN A 39 5.84 9.23 0.41
CA GLN A 39 4.44 8.94 0.12
C GLN A 39 4.16 7.47 0.40
N ALA A 40 3.09 7.22 1.15
CA ALA A 40 2.52 5.91 1.38
C ALA A 40 1.13 5.90 0.71
N ILE A 41 0.98 5.17 -0.39
CA ILE A 41 -0.29 4.99 -1.10
C ILE A 41 -0.75 3.56 -0.88
N VAL A 42 -1.96 3.38 -0.36
CA VAL A 42 -2.57 2.06 -0.20
C VAL A 42 -3.20 1.65 -1.54
N PRO A 43 -2.78 0.55 -2.18
CA PRO A 43 -3.28 0.14 -3.51
C PRO A 43 -4.80 -0.06 -3.54
N TYR A 44 -5.41 0.28 -4.69
CA TYR A 44 -6.86 0.12 -4.93
C TYR A 44 -7.77 0.85 -3.94
N SER A 45 -7.22 1.83 -3.22
CA SER A 45 -7.88 2.56 -2.14
C SER A 45 -7.72 4.08 -2.33
N LYS A 46 -8.39 4.87 -1.48
CA LYS A 46 -8.12 6.33 -1.39
C LYS A 46 -7.20 6.67 -0.22
N GLY A 47 -6.79 5.66 0.55
CA GLY A 47 -5.87 5.77 1.66
C GLY A 47 -4.50 6.17 1.19
N SER A 48 -4.06 7.35 1.61
CA SER A 48 -2.71 7.80 1.38
C SER A 48 -2.24 8.71 2.51
N ALA A 49 -0.93 8.78 2.68
CA ALA A 49 -0.27 9.70 3.60
C ALA A 49 1.02 10.17 2.95
N SER A 50 1.38 11.43 3.17
CA SER A 50 2.56 12.04 2.57
C SER A 50 3.27 12.94 3.57
N ALA A 51 4.59 13.08 3.44
CA ALA A 51 5.37 14.05 4.19
C ALA A 51 6.48 14.63 3.30
N SER A 52 6.73 15.93 3.45
CA SER A 52 7.87 16.62 2.85
C SER A 52 8.64 17.31 3.96
N ILE A 53 9.95 17.07 4.02
CA ILE A 53 10.83 17.72 4.99
C ILE A 53 12.09 18.23 4.30
N GLN A 54 12.60 19.35 4.78
CA GLN A 54 13.92 19.86 4.45
C GLN A 54 14.77 19.88 5.73
N VAL A 55 16.00 19.37 5.63
CA VAL A 55 16.94 19.32 6.74
C VAL A 55 18.23 20.01 6.32
N THR A 56 18.52 21.13 6.98
CA THR A 56 19.70 21.97 6.73
C THR A 56 20.91 21.51 7.53
N SER A 57 20.73 20.86 8.68
CA SER A 57 21.85 20.28 9.42
C SER A 57 21.37 19.21 10.38
N GLY A 58 22.18 18.17 10.58
CA GLY A 58 21.92 17.15 11.58
C GLY A 58 21.27 15.90 11.02
N LYS A 59 20.53 15.19 11.86
CA LYS A 59 19.99 13.86 11.54
C LYS A 59 18.48 13.90 11.65
N ALA A 60 17.81 13.30 10.68
CA ALA A 60 16.36 13.13 10.71
C ALA A 60 15.96 11.72 10.33
N CYS A 61 14.83 11.29 10.90
CA CYS A 61 14.13 10.09 10.49
C CYS A 61 12.67 10.44 10.27
N VAL A 62 12.10 9.92 9.18
CA VAL A 62 10.70 10.15 8.83
C VAL A 62 10.08 8.82 8.52
N SER A 63 8.87 8.60 9.04
CA SER A 63 8.05 7.43 8.76
C SER A 63 6.65 7.90 8.44
N VAL A 64 6.11 7.47 7.31
CA VAL A 64 4.76 7.76 6.85
C VAL A 64 4.05 6.45 6.66
N SER A 65 2.82 6.34 7.17
CA SER A 65 2.01 5.14 7.04
C SER A 65 0.58 5.49 6.68
N ALA A 66 0.00 4.71 5.79
CA ALA A 66 -1.42 4.75 5.45
C ALA A 66 -1.99 3.34 5.57
N GLN A 67 -3.22 3.23 6.06
CA GLN A 67 -3.89 1.96 6.30
C GLN A 67 -5.37 2.11 5.97
N GLU A 68 -5.92 1.15 5.23
CA GLU A 68 -7.36 1.03 5.01
C GLU A 68 -7.83 -0.42 5.17
N PRO A 69 -9.12 -0.63 5.53
CA PRO A 69 -9.74 -1.92 5.34
C PRO A 69 -9.70 -2.29 3.86
N ALA A 70 -9.22 -3.49 3.54
CA ALA A 70 -9.36 -4.03 2.20
C ALA A 70 -10.84 -4.12 1.88
N LYS A 71 -11.25 -3.53 0.76
CA LYS A 71 -12.60 -3.71 0.26
C LYS A 71 -12.80 -5.20 0.07
N LYS A 72 -13.78 -5.77 0.78
CA LYS A 72 -14.28 -7.10 0.47
C LYS A 72 -14.90 -6.98 -0.91
N THR A 73 -14.12 -7.23 -1.97
CA THR A 73 -14.69 -7.63 -3.23
C THR A 73 -15.46 -8.90 -2.88
N LYS A 74 -16.78 -8.80 -2.69
CA LYS A 74 -17.60 -9.99 -2.82
C LYS A 74 -17.22 -10.51 -4.19
N ILE A 75 -16.54 -11.65 -4.23
CA ILE A 75 -16.47 -12.49 -5.42
C ILE A 75 -17.91 -12.96 -5.63
N GLY A 76 -18.72 -12.04 -6.13
CA GLY A 76 -20.12 -12.13 -6.49
C GLY A 76 -20.35 -11.46 -7.84
N GLY A 77 -19.27 -11.23 -8.60
CA GLY A 77 -19.37 -11.32 -10.04
C GLY A 77 -19.69 -12.77 -10.40
N PRO A 78 -20.40 -13.03 -11.51
CA PRO A 78 -20.76 -14.37 -11.91
C PRO A 78 -19.51 -15.28 -11.93
N PRO A 79 -19.64 -16.56 -11.56
CA PRO A 79 -18.51 -17.48 -11.58
C PRO A 79 -17.85 -17.45 -12.96
N PRO A 80 -16.52 -17.58 -13.04
CA PRO A 80 -15.83 -17.61 -14.33
C PRO A 80 -16.50 -18.69 -15.19
N PRO A 81 -16.86 -18.39 -16.45
CA PRO A 81 -17.49 -19.38 -17.31
C PRO A 81 -16.55 -20.59 -17.40
N LYS A 82 -17.10 -21.78 -17.09
CA LYS A 82 -16.40 -23.06 -17.22
C LYS A 82 -15.77 -23.10 -18.62
N LYS A 83 -14.44 -23.21 -18.67
CA LYS A 83 -13.64 -23.23 -19.90
C LYS A 83 -14.26 -24.19 -20.92
N ALA A 84 -14.84 -23.65 -21.98
CA ALA A 84 -15.01 -24.38 -23.23
C ALA A 84 -13.63 -24.41 -23.92
N LYS A 85 -13.14 -25.62 -24.25
CA LYS A 85 -11.96 -25.81 -25.10
C LYS A 85 -12.30 -25.27 -26.49
N THR A 86 -11.74 -24.12 -26.86
CA THR A 86 -11.74 -23.63 -28.24
C THR A 86 -10.28 -23.52 -28.71
N PRO A 87 -9.87 -24.23 -29.77
CA PRO A 87 -8.53 -24.14 -30.35
C PRO A 87 -8.39 -22.78 -31.05
N GLY A 88 -7.36 -22.02 -30.69
CA GLY A 88 -7.10 -20.68 -31.22
C GLY A 88 -6.96 -19.62 -30.14
N SER A 89 -6.00 -19.78 -29.23
CA SER A 89 -5.63 -18.71 -28.30
C SER A 89 -4.85 -17.64 -29.06
N ILE A 90 -5.50 -16.55 -29.44
CA ILE A 90 -4.75 -15.30 -29.66
C ILE A 90 -4.39 -14.79 -28.27
N LEU A 91 -3.21 -15.19 -27.81
CA LEU A 91 -2.54 -14.57 -26.67
C LEU A 91 -2.35 -13.10 -27.05
N ILE A 92 -3.12 -12.20 -26.45
CA ILE A 92 -2.83 -10.77 -26.50
C ILE A 92 -1.53 -10.60 -25.72
N GLN A 93 -0.41 -10.66 -26.43
CA GLN A 93 0.90 -10.32 -25.87
C GLN A 93 0.88 -8.82 -25.57
N PRO A 94 1.31 -8.41 -24.37
CA PRO A 94 1.46 -7.00 -24.07
C PRO A 94 2.53 -6.37 -24.99
N PRO A 95 2.40 -5.07 -25.32
CA PRO A 95 3.18 -4.40 -26.38
C PRO A 95 4.68 -4.24 -26.09
N TRP A 96 5.20 -4.76 -24.98
CA TRP A 96 6.63 -4.69 -24.63
C TRP A 96 7.40 -6.00 -24.84
N GLU A 97 6.79 -7.02 -25.45
CA GLU A 97 7.46 -8.31 -25.73
C GLU A 97 7.69 -8.56 -27.23
N SER A 98 8.05 -7.51 -27.98
CA SER A 98 8.47 -7.63 -29.39
C SER A 98 9.92 -7.21 -29.56
N ASP A 99 10.84 -8.00 -29.02
CA ASP A 99 12.20 -8.07 -29.58
C ASP A 99 12.89 -9.35 -29.08
N LYS A 100 12.88 -10.40 -29.91
CA LYS A 100 13.99 -11.33 -30.20
C LYS A 100 13.48 -12.40 -31.18
N LEU A 101 13.96 -12.29 -32.42
CA LEU A 101 14.01 -13.24 -33.56
C LEU A 101 13.29 -12.73 -34.82
#